data_AF-A0AB39VXX4-F1
#
_entry.id   AF-A0AB39VXX4-F1
#
_cell.length_a   1.000
_cell.length_b   1.000
_cell.length_c   1.000
_cell.angle_alpha   90.00
_cell.angle_beta   90.00
_cell.angle_gamma   90.00
#
_symmetry.space_group_name_H-M   'P 1'
#
loop_
_entity.id
_entity.type
_entity.pdbx_description
1 polymer ?
#
loop_
_entity_poly.entity_id
_entity_poly.type
_entity_poly.pdbx_seq_one_letter_code
_entity_poly.pdbx_strand_id
1 'polypeptide(L)'
;MKKLKSIALALVVVLSTVSVSAQTKKVDASASTISWVGKKVTGQHNGTVNLKDGALVFKGAKLVGGTFTVDMTSLTSTDLSGEYQGKLNGHLKSEDFFGTEKFPTSTLVFKKIGAKAKNVYTVTADLTIKGITKPVTFDIAVNGNTATTAFNVDRTKYDIKYGSGSIFDNLGDKAISDEFELAVALKF
;
A
#
# COMPACT_ATOMS: atom_id res chain seq x y z
N MET A 1 -21.95 42.97 66.21
CA MET A 1 -22.29 42.44 64.86
C MET A 1 -21.08 42.62 63.95
N LYS A 2 -20.25 41.58 63.76
CA LYS A 2 -19.04 41.63 62.93
C LYS A 2 -19.40 41.20 61.50
N LYS A 3 -19.25 42.10 60.52
CA LYS A 3 -19.49 41.80 59.10
C LYS A 3 -18.24 41.12 58.50
N LEU A 4 -18.33 39.82 58.23
CA LEU A 4 -17.34 39.10 57.42
C LEU A 4 -17.61 39.39 55.95
N LYS A 5 -16.67 40.06 55.28
CA LYS A 5 -16.69 40.24 53.82
C LYS A 5 -16.12 38.98 53.18
N SER A 6 -16.98 38.14 52.60
CA SER A 6 -16.54 36.98 51.81
C SER A 6 -15.85 37.46 50.53
N ILE A 7 -14.56 37.17 50.41
CA ILE A 7 -13.80 37.32 49.17
C ILE A 7 -14.03 36.05 48.36
N ALA A 8 -14.84 36.14 47.30
CA ALA A 8 -15.00 35.05 46.35
C ALA A 8 -13.77 35.03 45.42
N LEU A 9 -12.95 34.00 45.54
CA LEU A 9 -11.84 33.74 44.63
C LEU A 9 -12.40 33.13 43.33
N ALA A 10 -12.55 33.95 42.29
CA ALA A 10 -12.96 33.47 40.98
C ALA A 10 -11.80 32.69 40.33
N LEU A 11 -11.90 31.36 40.33
CA LEU A 11 -10.97 30.48 39.63
C LEU A 11 -11.27 30.53 38.12
N VAL A 12 -10.51 31.32 37.37
CA VAL A 12 -10.58 31.34 35.89
C VAL A 12 -9.82 30.12 35.37
N VAL A 13 -10.55 29.07 34.98
CA VAL A 13 -9.98 27.92 34.27
C VAL A 13 -9.80 28.31 32.81
N VAL A 14 -8.57 28.60 32.40
CA VAL A 14 -8.23 28.84 30.99
C VAL A 14 -8.14 27.49 30.29
N LEU A 15 -9.20 27.11 29.56
CA LEU A 15 -9.22 25.90 28.73
C LEU A 15 -8.44 26.16 27.43
N SER A 16 -7.16 25.80 27.41
CA SER A 16 -6.33 25.87 26.20
C SER A 16 -6.72 24.74 25.24
N THR A 17 -7.40 25.09 24.15
CA THR A 17 -7.73 24.12 23.09
C THR A 17 -6.48 23.81 22.28
N VAL A 18 -5.80 22.70 22.61
CA VAL A 18 -4.71 22.15 21.79
C VAL A 18 -5.23 21.73 20.42
N SER A 19 -4.88 22.48 19.39
CA SER A 19 -5.20 22.16 18.00
C SER A 19 -4.23 21.06 17.52
N VAL A 20 -4.74 19.85 17.30
CA VAL A 20 -3.91 18.76 16.74
C VAL A 20 -3.83 18.90 15.22
N SER A 21 -2.70 19.41 14.73
CA SER A 21 -2.39 19.49 13.30
C SER A 21 -2.04 18.12 12.70
N ALA A 22 -2.25 17.96 11.40
CA ALA A 22 -1.82 16.77 10.69
C ALA A 22 -0.28 16.76 10.53
N GLN A 23 0.34 15.61 10.78
CA GLN A 23 1.76 15.36 10.64
C GLN A 23 2.00 14.35 9.52
N THR A 24 2.92 14.68 8.63
CA THR A 24 3.36 13.77 7.57
C THR A 24 4.61 13.04 8.05
N LYS A 25 4.55 11.71 8.09
CA LYS A 25 5.70 10.84 8.38
C LYS A 25 6.18 10.22 7.08
N LYS A 26 7.43 10.51 6.72
CA LYS A 26 8.06 9.97 5.52
C LYS A 26 8.43 8.50 5.74
N VAL A 27 8.10 7.65 4.78
CA VAL A 27 8.49 6.24 4.81
C VAL A 27 9.98 6.12 4.48
N ASP A 28 10.68 5.32 5.28
CA ASP A 28 12.01 4.82 4.96
C ASP A 28 11.86 3.69 3.93
N ALA A 29 12.03 4.04 2.66
CA ALA A 29 11.90 3.10 1.55
C ALA A 29 12.89 1.92 1.64
N SER A 30 14.10 2.17 2.18
CA SER A 30 15.15 1.13 2.27
C SER A 30 14.87 0.12 3.38
N ALA A 31 14.15 0.54 4.43
CA ALA A 31 13.78 -0.30 5.55
C ALA A 31 12.34 -0.86 5.45
N SER A 32 11.68 -0.63 4.32
CA SER A 32 10.33 -1.09 3.99
C SER A 32 10.36 -2.15 2.88
N THR A 33 9.33 -2.98 2.81
CA THR A 33 9.26 -4.07 1.82
C THR A 33 7.89 -4.11 1.14
N ILE A 34 7.92 -4.49 -0.15
CA ILE A 34 6.74 -4.90 -0.92
C ILE A 34 7.09 -6.24 -1.54
N SER A 35 6.40 -7.29 -1.10
CA SER A 35 6.50 -8.63 -1.65
C SER A 35 5.26 -8.95 -2.48
N TRP A 36 5.46 -9.70 -3.56
CA TRP A 36 4.38 -10.16 -4.43
C TRP A 36 4.37 -11.67 -4.56
N VAL A 37 3.18 -12.25 -4.79
CA VAL A 37 3.00 -13.65 -5.17
C VAL A 37 2.07 -13.72 -6.39
N GLY A 38 2.54 -14.38 -7.45
CA GLY A 38 1.75 -14.66 -8.65
C GLY A 38 1.56 -16.17 -8.83
N LYS A 39 0.36 -16.61 -9.19
CA LYS A 39 0.01 -18.04 -9.27
C LYS A 39 -0.39 -18.46 -10.68
N LYS A 40 -0.09 -19.70 -11.01
CA LYS A 40 -0.62 -20.47 -12.15
C LYS A 40 -1.34 -21.70 -11.60
N VAL A 41 -2.04 -22.40 -12.49
CA VAL A 41 -2.65 -23.71 -12.15
C VAL A 41 -1.61 -24.69 -11.60
N THR A 42 -0.40 -24.68 -12.14
CA THR A 42 0.66 -25.64 -11.81
C THR A 42 1.65 -25.19 -10.73
N GLY A 43 1.49 -24.00 -10.15
CA GLY A 43 2.45 -23.49 -9.17
C GLY A 43 2.38 -21.98 -8.97
N GLN A 44 3.41 -21.42 -8.33
CA GLN A 44 3.49 -20.00 -8.04
C GLN A 44 4.92 -19.49 -8.10
N HIS A 45 5.06 -18.18 -8.22
CA HIS A 45 6.31 -17.47 -8.04
C HIS A 45 6.14 -16.31 -7.06
N ASN A 46 7.23 -15.91 -6.42
CA ASN A 46 7.23 -14.79 -5.51
C ASN A 46 8.48 -13.92 -5.66
N GLY A 47 8.35 -12.66 -5.25
CA GLY A 47 9.43 -11.71 -5.39
C GLY A 47 9.16 -10.41 -4.67
N THR A 48 9.93 -9.40 -5.03
CA THR A 48 9.85 -8.06 -4.46
C THR A 48 9.80 -6.99 -5.54
N VAL A 49 9.37 -5.81 -5.12
CA VAL A 49 9.51 -4.55 -5.85
C VAL A 49 9.81 -3.46 -4.83
N ASN A 50 10.68 -2.52 -5.16
CA ASN A 50 11.13 -1.51 -4.24
C ASN A 50 10.14 -0.36 -4.17
N LEU A 51 9.94 0.16 -2.96
CA LEU A 51 9.33 1.48 -2.80
C LEU A 51 10.34 2.53 -3.26
N LYS A 52 9.90 3.48 -4.09
CA LYS A 52 10.69 4.65 -4.47
C LYS A 52 10.60 5.73 -3.39
N ASP A 53 9.37 6.04 -2.99
CA ASP A 53 9.05 6.96 -1.91
C ASP A 53 7.65 6.68 -1.35
N GLY A 54 7.38 7.24 -0.18
CA GLY A 54 6.04 7.26 0.36
C GLY A 54 5.96 8.09 1.64
N ALA A 55 4.74 8.40 2.02
CA ALA A 55 4.45 9.06 3.28
C ALA A 55 3.08 8.65 3.81
N LEU A 56 2.95 8.65 5.12
CA LEU A 56 1.68 8.52 5.83
C LEU A 56 1.36 9.83 6.54
N VAL A 57 0.08 10.20 6.59
CA VAL A 57 -0.39 11.42 7.24
C VAL A 57 -1.21 11.04 8.46
N PHE A 58 -0.87 11.61 9.61
CA PHE A 58 -1.52 11.34 10.89
C PHE A 58 -2.10 12.61 11.49
N LYS A 59 -3.31 12.54 12.05
CA LYS A 59 -3.87 13.59 12.93
C LYS A 59 -3.89 13.04 14.35
N GLY A 60 -2.91 13.43 15.16
CA GLY A 60 -2.61 12.75 16.43
C GLY A 60 -2.16 11.32 16.15
N ALA A 61 -2.76 10.32 16.80
CA ALA A 61 -2.49 8.91 16.54
C ALA A 61 -3.32 8.32 15.36
N LYS A 62 -4.25 9.10 14.80
CA LYS A 62 -5.17 8.61 13.77
C LYS A 62 -4.54 8.73 12.38
N LEU A 63 -4.47 7.62 11.65
CA LEU A 63 -4.12 7.63 10.24
C LEU A 63 -5.21 8.34 9.42
N VAL A 64 -4.82 9.33 8.61
CA VAL A 64 -5.74 10.16 7.81
C VAL A 64 -5.35 10.30 6.34
N GLY A 65 -4.16 9.85 5.94
CA GLY A 65 -3.74 9.88 4.54
C GLY A 65 -2.49 9.04 4.28
N GLY A 66 -2.17 8.84 3.00
CA GLY A 66 -0.99 8.11 2.56
C GLY A 66 -0.80 8.23 1.06
N THR A 67 0.45 8.35 0.63
CA THR A 67 0.83 8.35 -0.78
C THR A 67 2.10 7.53 -0.95
N PHE A 68 2.18 6.75 -2.02
CA PHE A 68 3.28 5.82 -2.26
C PHE A 68 3.61 5.77 -3.74
N THR A 69 4.90 5.75 -4.05
CA THR A 69 5.44 5.52 -5.38
C THR A 69 6.32 4.29 -5.35
N VAL A 70 6.03 3.31 -6.21
CA VAL A 70 6.80 2.08 -6.37
C VAL A 70 7.70 2.21 -7.59
N ASP A 71 8.96 1.79 -7.47
CA ASP A 71 9.87 1.69 -8.61
C ASP A 71 9.67 0.35 -9.31
N MET A 72 8.92 0.34 -10.42
CA MET A 72 8.61 -0.88 -11.14
C MET A 72 9.83 -1.46 -11.87
N THR A 73 10.88 -0.67 -12.11
CA THR A 73 12.12 -1.16 -12.73
C THR A 73 12.88 -2.14 -11.82
N SER A 74 12.65 -2.03 -10.52
CA SER A 74 13.26 -2.90 -9.49
C SER A 74 12.59 -4.27 -9.33
N LEU A 75 11.47 -4.53 -10.02
CA LEU A 75 10.73 -5.79 -9.92
C LEU A 75 11.63 -7.02 -10.12
N THR A 76 11.61 -7.96 -9.19
CA THR A 76 12.39 -9.20 -9.29
C THR A 76 11.72 -10.35 -8.56
N SER A 77 11.81 -11.56 -9.13
CA SER A 77 11.58 -12.82 -8.42
C SER A 77 12.70 -13.09 -7.42
N THR A 78 12.36 -13.74 -6.31
CA THR A 78 13.29 -14.14 -5.25
C THR A 78 13.32 -15.66 -5.03
N ASP A 79 12.41 -16.40 -5.65
CA ASP A 79 12.29 -17.86 -5.57
C ASP A 79 13.05 -18.60 -6.69
N LEU A 80 13.56 -17.85 -7.67
CA LEU A 80 14.36 -18.37 -8.78
C LEU A 80 15.77 -17.75 -8.77
N SER A 81 16.70 -18.40 -9.46
CA SER A 81 18.06 -17.90 -9.68
C SER A 81 18.51 -18.07 -11.14
N GLY A 82 19.59 -17.37 -11.51
CA GLY A 82 20.24 -17.51 -12.81
C GLY A 82 19.33 -17.20 -14.00
N GLU A 83 19.45 -18.01 -15.05
CA GLU A 83 18.72 -17.80 -16.31
C GLU A 83 17.19 -17.82 -16.13
N TYR A 84 16.67 -18.68 -15.24
CA TYR A 84 15.21 -18.78 -15.00
C TYR A 84 14.65 -17.53 -14.33
N GLN A 85 15.38 -16.97 -13.35
CA GLN A 85 15.03 -15.69 -12.76
C GLN A 85 15.06 -14.58 -13.81
N GLY A 86 16.10 -14.56 -14.65
CA GLY A 86 16.23 -13.59 -15.75
C GLY A 86 15.05 -13.66 -16.73
N LYS A 87 14.63 -14.87 -17.13
CA LYS A 87 13.47 -15.07 -18.01
C LYS A 87 12.17 -14.59 -17.38
N LEU A 88 11.90 -14.95 -16.12
CA LEU A 88 10.68 -14.51 -15.43
C LEU A 88 10.67 -12.99 -15.25
N ASN A 89 11.77 -12.41 -14.77
CA ASN A 89 11.90 -10.97 -14.57
C ASN A 89 11.72 -10.21 -15.88
N GLY A 90 12.33 -10.68 -16.97
CA GLY A 90 12.18 -10.09 -18.30
C GLY A 90 10.73 -10.12 -18.77
N HIS A 91 10.05 -11.26 -18.61
CA HIS A 91 8.64 -11.40 -18.99
C HIS A 91 7.72 -10.50 -18.14
N LEU A 92 7.90 -10.44 -16.83
CA LEU A 92 7.08 -9.57 -15.96
C LEU A 92 7.27 -8.09 -16.29
N LYS A 93 8.47 -7.69 -16.73
CA LYS A 93 8.78 -6.30 -17.09
C LYS A 93 8.33 -5.90 -18.49
N SER A 94 8.05 -6.86 -19.37
CA SER A 94 7.65 -6.59 -20.76
C SER A 94 6.25 -5.97 -20.88
N GLU A 95 5.89 -5.50 -22.07
CA GLU A 95 4.58 -4.89 -22.36
C GLU A 95 3.38 -5.82 -22.18
N ASP A 96 3.61 -7.15 -22.29
CA ASP A 96 2.60 -8.17 -22.04
C ASP A 96 2.18 -8.21 -20.55
N PHE A 97 3.06 -7.73 -19.66
CA PHE A 97 2.82 -7.57 -18.23
C PHE A 97 2.88 -6.08 -17.84
N PHE A 98 3.82 -5.70 -16.98
CA PHE A 98 3.84 -4.39 -16.32
C PHE A 98 4.40 -3.28 -17.20
N GLY A 99 5.07 -3.62 -18.31
CA GLY A 99 5.60 -2.65 -19.28
C GLY A 99 6.50 -1.60 -18.62
N THR A 100 7.45 -2.04 -17.78
CA THR A 100 8.12 -1.16 -16.80
C THR A 100 9.07 -0.15 -17.44
N GLU A 101 9.46 -0.34 -18.70
CA GLU A 101 10.18 0.67 -19.48
C GLU A 101 9.29 1.89 -19.78
N LYS A 102 8.03 1.66 -20.18
CA LYS A 102 7.04 2.73 -20.44
C LYS A 102 6.40 3.25 -19.16
N PHE A 103 6.26 2.39 -18.16
CA PHE A 103 5.62 2.68 -16.88
C PHE A 103 6.58 2.36 -15.73
N PRO A 104 7.64 3.18 -15.53
CA PRO A 104 8.67 2.91 -14.53
C PRO A 104 8.17 3.03 -13.08
N THR A 105 6.98 3.58 -12.87
CA THR A 105 6.40 3.75 -11.54
C THR A 105 4.94 3.32 -11.48
N SER A 106 4.55 2.75 -10.35
CA SER A 106 3.15 2.60 -9.93
C SER A 106 2.89 3.45 -8.70
N THR A 107 1.67 3.96 -8.53
CA THR A 107 1.34 4.85 -7.40
C THR A 107 0.11 4.39 -6.64
N LEU A 108 0.08 4.64 -5.33
CA LEU A 108 -1.10 4.39 -4.50
C LEU A 108 -1.39 5.60 -3.62
N VAL A 109 -2.62 6.12 -3.70
CA VAL A 109 -3.05 7.33 -2.98
C VAL A 109 -4.29 7.03 -2.14
N PHE A 110 -4.21 7.21 -0.83
CA PHE A 110 -5.35 6.97 0.06
C PHE A 110 -6.47 8.00 -0.19
N LYS A 111 -7.71 7.51 -0.28
CA LYS A 111 -8.90 8.34 -0.56
C LYS A 111 -9.86 8.37 0.61
N LYS A 112 -10.08 7.23 1.25
CA LYS A 112 -10.96 7.09 2.40
C LYS A 112 -10.32 6.17 3.42
N ILE A 113 -10.40 6.55 4.69
CA ILE A 113 -9.86 5.78 5.81
C ILE A 113 -10.93 5.65 6.88
N GLY A 114 -11.36 4.41 7.14
CA GLY A 114 -12.26 4.06 8.22
C GLY A 114 -11.52 3.33 9.33
N ALA A 115 -11.86 3.59 10.59
CA ALA A 115 -11.37 2.76 11.68
C ALA A 115 -12.08 1.40 11.65
N LYS A 116 -11.32 0.31 11.74
CA LYS A 116 -11.83 -1.07 11.80
C LYS A 116 -11.68 -1.66 13.19
N ALA A 117 -10.50 -1.50 13.79
CA ALA A 117 -10.20 -1.91 15.16
C ALA A 117 -9.10 -0.99 15.75
N LYS A 118 -8.63 -1.28 16.97
CA LYS A 118 -7.53 -0.53 17.58
C LYS A 118 -6.30 -0.57 16.66
N ASN A 119 -5.90 0.60 16.17
CA ASN A 119 -4.81 0.79 15.21
C ASN A 119 -4.92 0.03 13.87
N VAL A 120 -6.11 -0.46 13.52
CA VAL A 120 -6.37 -1.09 12.22
C VAL A 120 -7.39 -0.26 11.47
N TYR A 121 -7.07 0.07 10.22
CA TYR A 121 -7.86 0.94 9.37
C TYR A 121 -8.22 0.24 8.08
N THR A 122 -9.48 0.35 7.66
CA THR A 122 -9.87 0.01 6.29
C THR A 122 -9.60 1.23 5.41
N VAL A 123 -8.77 1.04 4.40
CA VAL A 123 -8.35 2.09 3.47
C VAL A 123 -8.92 1.78 2.09
N THR A 124 -9.61 2.75 1.51
CA THR A 124 -9.87 2.79 0.07
C THR A 124 -8.87 3.74 -0.57
N ALA A 125 -8.14 3.26 -1.58
CA ALA A 125 -7.09 3.99 -2.26
C ALA A 125 -7.24 3.91 -3.78
N ASP A 126 -6.73 4.92 -4.47
CA ASP A 126 -6.54 4.90 -5.92
C ASP A 126 -5.18 4.24 -6.19
N LEU A 127 -5.19 3.03 -6.77
CA LEU A 127 -3.99 2.34 -7.23
C LEU A 127 -3.85 2.56 -8.73
N THR A 128 -2.67 3.01 -9.16
CA THR A 128 -2.33 3.21 -10.57
C THR A 128 -1.21 2.26 -10.96
N ILE A 129 -1.50 1.38 -11.93
CA ILE A 129 -0.55 0.44 -12.53
C ILE A 129 -0.69 0.58 -14.04
N LYS A 130 0.43 0.62 -14.78
CA LYS A 130 0.42 0.72 -16.25
C LYS A 130 -0.39 1.93 -16.76
N GLY A 131 -0.35 3.05 -16.04
CA GLY A 131 -1.10 4.27 -16.35
C GLY A 131 -2.62 4.20 -16.10
N ILE A 132 -3.15 3.06 -15.64
CA ILE A 132 -4.57 2.87 -15.38
C ILE A 132 -4.83 2.96 -13.87
N THR A 133 -5.75 3.83 -13.46
CA THR A 133 -6.14 4.00 -12.04
C THR A 133 -7.42 3.23 -11.74
N LYS A 134 -7.40 2.43 -10.66
CA LYS A 134 -8.57 1.72 -10.13
C LYS A 134 -8.61 1.80 -8.60
N PRO A 135 -9.81 1.82 -8.00
CA PRO A 135 -9.94 1.76 -6.55
C PRO A 135 -9.57 0.37 -6.03
N VAL A 136 -8.81 0.33 -4.94
CA VAL A 136 -8.55 -0.87 -4.14
C VAL A 136 -8.97 -0.60 -2.69
N THR A 137 -9.38 -1.65 -1.98
CA THR A 137 -9.67 -1.57 -0.54
C THR A 137 -8.92 -2.65 0.20
N PHE A 138 -8.24 -2.27 1.28
CA PHE A 138 -7.45 -3.16 2.11
C PHE A 138 -7.43 -2.67 3.55
N ASP A 139 -7.07 -3.56 4.47
CA ASP A 139 -6.84 -3.20 5.86
C ASP A 139 -5.35 -2.97 6.11
N ILE A 140 -5.03 -1.91 6.84
CA ILE A 140 -3.68 -1.58 7.28
C ILE A 140 -3.62 -1.53 8.81
N ALA A 141 -2.67 -2.25 9.39
CA ALA A 141 -2.37 -2.19 10.82
C ALA A 141 -1.21 -1.23 11.05
N VAL A 142 -1.33 -0.33 12.03
CA VAL A 142 -0.30 0.66 12.39
C VAL A 142 0.22 0.38 13.79
N ASN A 143 1.53 0.15 13.95
CA ASN A 143 2.14 -0.12 15.25
C ASN A 143 3.39 0.74 15.44
N GLY A 144 3.25 1.82 16.23
CA GLY A 144 4.31 2.80 16.45
C GLY A 144 4.75 3.47 15.15
N ASN A 145 5.95 3.12 14.70
CA ASN A 145 6.61 3.61 13.50
C ASN A 145 6.57 2.60 12.35
N THR A 146 5.66 1.63 12.42
CA THR A 146 5.48 0.60 11.39
C THR A 146 4.03 0.50 10.93
N ALA A 147 3.83 0.06 9.69
CA ALA A 147 2.52 -0.32 9.21
C ALA A 147 2.59 -1.54 8.29
N THR A 148 1.62 -2.42 8.38
CA THR A 148 1.56 -3.65 7.58
C THR A 148 0.21 -3.83 6.93
N THR A 149 0.20 -4.36 5.72
CA THR A 149 -1.01 -4.74 5.00
C THR A 149 -0.72 -5.90 4.05
N ALA A 150 -1.76 -6.68 3.75
CA ALA A 150 -1.74 -7.63 2.65
C ALA A 150 -3.08 -7.56 1.92
N PHE A 151 -3.04 -7.60 0.60
CA PHE A 151 -4.24 -7.54 -0.24
C PHE A 151 -3.97 -8.07 -1.65
N ASN A 152 -5.04 -8.49 -2.31
CA ASN A 152 -4.97 -8.97 -3.69
C ASN A 152 -5.26 -7.84 -4.67
N VAL A 153 -4.62 -7.91 -5.83
CA VAL A 153 -4.86 -7.02 -6.96
C VAL A 153 -5.20 -7.85 -8.17
N ASP A 154 -6.36 -7.57 -8.76
CA ASP A 154 -6.76 -8.13 -10.05
C ASP A 154 -6.02 -7.39 -11.17
N ARG A 155 -5.05 -8.07 -11.80
CA ARG A 155 -4.17 -7.53 -12.85
C ARG A 155 -4.94 -7.22 -14.14
N THR A 156 -6.06 -7.90 -14.39
CA THR A 156 -6.83 -7.70 -15.64
C THR A 156 -7.45 -6.31 -15.69
N LYS A 157 -7.75 -5.71 -14.53
CA LYS A 157 -8.26 -4.33 -14.41
C LYS A 157 -7.27 -3.26 -14.85
N TYR A 158 -6.00 -3.63 -15.01
CA TYR A 158 -4.89 -2.77 -15.44
C TYR A 158 -4.33 -3.17 -16.82
N ASP A 159 -5.16 -3.86 -17.62
CA ASP A 159 -4.80 -4.31 -18.97
C ASP A 159 -3.58 -5.25 -19.02
N ILE A 160 -3.38 -6.01 -17.94
CA ILE A 160 -2.40 -7.11 -17.89
C ILE A 160 -3.18 -8.40 -18.15
N LYS A 161 -3.35 -8.74 -19.42
CA LYS A 161 -4.25 -9.83 -19.83
C LYS A 161 -3.54 -11.17 -20.06
N TYR A 162 -2.23 -11.17 -20.27
CA TYR A 162 -1.47 -12.36 -20.66
C TYR A 162 -1.79 -13.57 -19.77
N GLY A 163 -2.12 -14.71 -20.38
CA GLY A 163 -2.41 -15.96 -19.66
C GLY A 163 -3.61 -15.91 -18.71
N SER A 164 -4.47 -14.89 -18.78
CA SER A 164 -5.70 -14.80 -17.99
C SER A 164 -6.74 -15.79 -18.49
N GLY A 165 -7.18 -16.69 -17.60
CA GLY A 165 -8.23 -17.66 -17.89
C GLY A 165 -9.64 -17.07 -17.95
N SER A 166 -9.83 -15.81 -17.51
CA SER A 166 -11.12 -15.10 -17.66
C SER A 166 -11.26 -14.38 -18.99
N ILE A 167 -10.16 -14.22 -19.74
CA ILE A 167 -10.11 -13.49 -21.02
C ILE A 167 -9.86 -14.44 -22.19
N PHE A 168 -9.04 -15.48 -21.99
CA PHE A 168 -8.63 -16.40 -23.04
C PHE A 168 -9.04 -17.83 -22.71
N ASP A 169 -9.62 -18.50 -23.70
CA ASP A 169 -10.00 -19.91 -23.61
C ASP A 169 -8.81 -20.85 -23.87
N ASN A 170 -8.98 -22.12 -23.52
CA ASN A 170 -8.06 -23.22 -23.87
C ASN A 170 -6.60 -23.05 -23.38
N LEU A 171 -6.39 -22.31 -22.28
CA LEU A 171 -5.06 -22.15 -21.68
C LEU A 171 -4.58 -23.41 -20.94
N GLY A 172 -5.51 -24.22 -20.41
CA GLY A 172 -5.20 -25.39 -19.58
C GLY A 172 -4.23 -25.03 -18.44
N ASP A 173 -3.17 -25.82 -18.30
CA ASP A 173 -2.13 -25.65 -17.28
C ASP A 173 -1.32 -24.33 -17.40
N LYS A 174 -1.45 -23.61 -18.53
CA LYS A 174 -0.77 -22.32 -18.74
C LYS A 174 -1.53 -21.14 -18.11
N ALA A 175 -2.75 -21.35 -17.63
CA ALA A 175 -3.55 -20.28 -17.05
C ALA A 175 -2.86 -19.69 -15.80
N ILE A 176 -2.82 -18.36 -15.77
CA ILE A 176 -2.25 -17.52 -14.71
C ILE A 176 -3.40 -16.82 -14.01
N SER A 177 -3.43 -16.90 -12.69
CA SER A 177 -4.41 -16.21 -11.84
C SER A 177 -4.52 -14.74 -12.24
N ASP A 178 -5.75 -14.23 -12.27
CA ASP A 178 -6.02 -12.81 -12.48
C ASP A 178 -5.56 -11.99 -11.26
N GLU A 179 -5.61 -12.58 -10.07
CA GLU A 179 -5.12 -11.95 -8.85
C GLU A 179 -3.65 -12.27 -8.60
N PHE A 180 -2.89 -11.25 -8.19
CA PHE A 180 -1.63 -11.40 -7.48
C PHE A 180 -1.77 -10.84 -6.07
N GLU A 181 -1.02 -11.43 -5.14
CA GLU A 181 -1.04 -11.04 -3.74
C GLU A 181 0.08 -10.02 -3.49
N LEU A 182 -0.19 -9.02 -2.67
CA LEU A 182 0.79 -8.09 -2.15
C LEU A 182 0.87 -8.23 -0.63
N ALA A 183 2.08 -8.23 -0.10
CA ALA A 183 2.37 -8.06 1.31
C ALA A 183 3.33 -6.87 1.49
N VAL A 184 2.93 -5.89 2.30
CA VAL A 184 3.66 -4.64 2.48
C VAL A 184 3.97 -4.43 3.95
N ALA A 185 5.23 -4.12 4.24
CA ALA A 185 5.68 -3.69 5.57
C ALA A 185 6.44 -2.37 5.47
N LEU A 186 5.95 -1.35 6.15
CA LEU A 186 6.48 0.02 6.11
C LEU A 186 7.17 0.36 7.43
N LYS A 187 8.25 1.15 7.34
CA LYS A 187 8.84 1.89 8.46
C LYS A 187 8.82 3.40 8.17
N PHE A 188 8.43 4.23 9.13
CA PHE A 188 8.25 5.69 8.97
C PHE A 188 8.35 6.48 10.28
#